data_AF-A0A8J4UD09-F1
#
_entry.id   AF-A0A8J4UD09-F1
#
_cell.length_a   1.000
_cell.length_b   1.000
_cell.length_c   1.000
_cell.angle_alpha   90.00
_cell.angle_beta   90.00
_cell.angle_gamma   90.00
#
_symmetry.space_group_name_H-M   'P 1'
#
loop_
_entity.id
_entity.type
_entity.pdbx_description
1 polymer ?
#
loop_
_entity_poly.entity_id
_entity_poly.type
_entity_poly.pdbx_seq_one_letter_code
_entity_poly.pdbx_strand_id
1 'polypeptide(L)'
;MSPSETLFLESTNKIYKDDISSSSFVHFQIWDFPGQVDFLDPAFDYQMIFRGTGALIFVIDAQDDYMEALGRLHLTVSCAYRVNPRINFEVFVHKVDGLSDDHKIETQRDIHQRANDDLADAGLDKLHLSFYLTSIYDHSIFEAFSKVVQKLIPQLPTLENLLNIFISNSGVEKAFLFDMLSKIYVATDSSPVDMQSYELCCDMIDVVIDVSCIYG
;
A
#
# COMPACT_ATOMS: atom_id res chain seq x y z
N MET A 1 -11.32 12.13 -0.28
CA MET A 1 -10.88 13.54 -0.34
C MET A 1 -10.15 13.76 -1.65
N SER A 2 -10.26 14.94 -2.24
CA SER A 2 -9.48 15.25 -3.44
C SER A 2 -8.01 15.51 -3.08
N PRO A 3 -7.03 15.20 -3.95
CA PRO A 3 -5.61 15.44 -3.70
C PRO A 3 -5.24 16.92 -3.45
N SER A 4 -6.08 17.85 -3.91
CA SER A 4 -5.91 19.29 -3.63
C SER A 4 -6.33 19.68 -2.21
N GLU A 5 -7.26 18.95 -1.62
CA GLU A 5 -7.77 19.23 -0.27
C GLU A 5 -6.85 18.70 0.83
N THR A 6 -5.96 17.74 0.51
CA THR A 6 -5.03 17.15 1.48
C THR A 6 -3.94 18.13 1.94
N LEU A 7 -3.69 19.21 1.19
CA LEU A 7 -2.80 20.30 1.61
C LEU A 7 -3.28 21.04 2.86
N PHE A 8 -4.57 20.95 3.18
CA PHE A 8 -5.18 21.59 4.35
C PHE A 8 -5.29 20.65 5.56
N LEU A 9 -4.74 19.44 5.47
CA LEU A 9 -4.75 18.51 6.59
C LEU A 9 -3.80 18.97 7.70
N GLU A 10 -4.32 19.00 8.92
CA GLU A 10 -3.50 19.22 10.11
C GLU A 10 -2.60 17.99 10.37
N SER A 11 -1.41 18.23 10.94
CA SER A 11 -0.50 17.15 11.31
C SER A 11 -1.15 16.19 12.32
N THR A 12 -1.07 14.89 12.04
CA THR A 12 -1.67 13.85 12.89
C THR A 12 -0.97 13.78 14.24
N ASN A 13 -1.60 14.31 15.29
CA ASN A 13 -1.05 14.32 16.66
C ASN A 13 -1.44 13.09 17.50
N LYS A 14 -2.33 12.24 16.98
CA LYS A 14 -2.83 11.03 17.65
C LYS A 14 -2.94 9.90 16.65
N ILE A 15 -2.88 8.66 17.14
CA ILE A 15 -3.15 7.49 16.32
C ILE A 15 -4.61 7.54 15.88
N TYR A 16 -4.83 7.59 14.57
CA TYR A 16 -6.16 7.48 13.99
C TYR A 16 -6.40 6.02 13.63
N LYS A 17 -7.56 5.49 14.03
CA LYS A 17 -7.99 4.14 13.66
C LYS A 17 -9.18 4.30 12.74
N ASP A 18 -9.00 3.88 11.49
CA ASP A 18 -10.09 3.84 10.54
C ASP A 18 -10.55 2.40 10.37
N ASP A 19 -11.82 2.15 10.70
CA ASP A 19 -12.44 0.84 10.61
C ASP A 19 -13.17 0.74 9.28
N ILE A 20 -12.50 0.15 8.27
CA ILE A 20 -13.14 -0.18 7.00
C ILE A 20 -13.84 -1.53 7.19
N SER A 21 -14.99 -1.48 7.87
CA SER A 21 -15.87 -2.62 8.09
C SER A 21 -17.19 -2.51 7.33
N SER A 22 -17.30 -1.56 6.39
CA SER A 22 -18.54 -1.27 5.65
C SER A 22 -18.87 -2.29 4.56
N SER A 23 -17.90 -3.10 4.10
CA SER A 23 -18.14 -4.21 3.17
C SER A 23 -17.75 -5.55 3.80
N SER A 24 -18.54 -6.59 3.54
CA SER A 24 -18.37 -7.94 4.12
C SER A 24 -17.16 -8.69 3.58
N PHE A 25 -16.45 -8.13 2.60
CA PHE A 25 -15.40 -8.81 1.84
C PHE A 25 -13.99 -8.49 2.34
N VAL A 26 -13.76 -7.28 2.87
CA VAL A 26 -12.44 -6.88 3.37
C VAL A 26 -12.62 -6.16 4.71
N HIS A 27 -12.32 -6.86 5.80
CA HIS A 27 -12.28 -6.28 7.14
C HIS A 27 -10.84 -5.93 7.49
N PHE A 28 -10.48 -4.66 7.34
CA PHE A 28 -9.18 -4.16 7.73
C PHE A 28 -9.33 -2.89 8.54
N GLN A 29 -8.52 -2.78 9.59
CA GLN A 29 -8.36 -1.55 10.35
C GLN A 29 -7.09 -0.88 9.87
N ILE A 30 -7.20 0.37 9.42
CA ILE A 30 -6.03 1.20 9.12
C ILE A 30 -5.65 1.92 10.40
N TRP A 31 -4.36 1.82 10.75
CA TRP A 31 -3.81 2.49 11.92
C TRP A 31 -2.79 3.52 11.43
N ASP A 32 -3.16 4.79 11.51
CA ASP A 32 -2.27 5.89 11.14
C ASP A 32 -1.45 6.31 12.35
N PHE A 33 -0.12 6.27 12.20
CA PHE A 33 0.82 6.65 13.25
C PHE A 33 1.38 8.06 12.99
N PRO A 34 1.46 8.93 14.02
CA PRO A 34 2.19 10.19 13.94
C PRO A 34 3.66 10.00 13.50
N GLY A 35 4.20 10.91 12.70
CA GLY A 35 5.61 10.87 12.26
C GLY A 35 6.65 11.06 13.37
N GLN A 36 6.21 11.36 14.59
CA GLN A 36 7.05 11.58 15.79
C GLN A 36 6.85 10.51 16.86
N VAL A 37 6.13 9.41 16.58
CA VAL A 37 5.94 8.37 17.62
C VAL A 37 7.27 7.70 17.92
N ASP A 38 7.79 7.96 19.12
CA ASP A 38 8.77 7.09 19.76
C ASP A 38 8.09 5.75 20.02
N PHE A 39 8.42 4.73 19.21
CA PHE A 39 8.03 3.33 19.44
C PHE A 39 8.56 2.77 20.78
N LEU A 40 9.33 3.58 21.52
CA LEU A 40 9.93 3.29 22.81
C LEU A 40 9.07 3.73 24.00
N ASP A 41 7.94 4.43 23.79
CA ASP A 41 7.09 4.83 24.91
C ASP A 41 6.36 3.59 25.49
N PRO A 42 6.63 3.17 26.75
CA PRO A 42 6.01 2.01 27.37
C PRO A 42 4.50 2.15 27.58
N ALA A 43 3.91 3.33 27.32
CA ALA A 43 2.47 3.52 27.33
C ALA A 43 1.75 2.87 26.12
N PHE A 44 2.49 2.51 25.06
CA PHE A 44 1.96 1.84 23.89
C PHE A 44 2.31 0.35 23.90
N ASP A 45 1.29 -0.51 23.92
CA ASP A 45 1.45 -1.96 23.71
C ASP A 45 1.73 -2.27 22.23
N TYR A 46 2.84 -1.76 21.69
CA TYR A 46 3.28 -1.99 20.32
C TYR A 46 3.37 -3.50 19.99
N GLN A 47 3.69 -4.33 20.99
CA GLN A 47 3.73 -5.78 20.82
C GLN A 47 2.37 -6.41 20.53
N MET A 48 1.28 -5.91 21.13
CA MET A 48 -0.06 -6.42 20.82
C MET A 48 -0.52 -5.98 19.44
N ILE A 49 -0.23 -4.72 19.07
CA ILE A 49 -0.59 -4.18 17.76
C ILE A 49 0.14 -4.96 16.66
N PHE A 50 1.47 -5.10 16.75
CA PHE A 50 2.25 -5.84 15.74
C PHE A 50 1.90 -7.34 15.66
N ARG A 51 1.36 -7.94 16.73
CA ARG A 51 0.84 -9.31 16.67
C ARG A 51 -0.45 -9.42 15.86
N GLY A 52 -1.30 -8.39 15.88
CA GLY A 52 -2.56 -8.36 15.16
C GLY A 52 -2.46 -7.82 13.73
N THR A 53 -1.37 -7.15 13.37
CA THR A 53 -1.16 -6.60 12.03
C THR A 53 -0.69 -7.65 11.03
N GLY A 54 -1.29 -7.66 9.84
CA GLY A 54 -0.86 -8.51 8.72
C GLY A 54 0.18 -7.85 7.81
N ALA A 55 0.12 -6.53 7.64
CA ALA A 55 1.07 -5.78 6.82
C ALA A 55 1.44 -4.48 7.52
N LEU A 56 2.68 -4.05 7.31
CA LEU A 56 3.23 -2.77 7.73
C LEU A 56 3.58 -1.97 6.48
N ILE A 57 2.96 -0.79 6.33
CA ILE A 57 3.28 0.15 5.25
C ILE A 57 4.15 1.27 5.86
N PHE A 58 5.36 1.43 5.35
CA PHE A 58 6.24 2.54 5.73
C PHE A 58 6.33 3.54 4.58
N VAL A 59 6.08 4.81 4.87
CA VAL A 59 6.08 5.88 3.86
C VAL A 59 7.38 6.65 3.96
N ILE A 60 8.13 6.71 2.86
CA ILE A 60 9.36 7.49 2.70
C ILE A 60 9.04 8.62 1.73
N ASP A 61 9.30 9.86 2.13
CA ASP A 61 9.22 11.00 1.22
C ASP A 61 10.43 10.98 0.27
N ALA A 62 10.19 10.95 -1.04
CA ALA A 62 11.23 10.92 -2.06
C ALA A 62 11.83 12.31 -2.35
N GLN A 63 11.17 13.39 -1.94
CA GLN A 63 11.63 14.76 -2.17
C GLN A 63 12.49 15.32 -1.04
N ASP A 64 12.42 14.69 0.14
CA ASP A 64 13.17 15.09 1.34
C ASP A 64 14.35 14.13 1.60
N ASP A 65 15.18 14.45 2.60
CA ASP A 65 16.29 13.59 2.99
C ASP A 65 15.79 12.28 3.64
N TYR A 66 15.86 11.20 2.87
CA TYR A 66 15.41 9.86 3.29
C TYR A 66 16.41 9.14 4.20
N MET A 67 17.60 9.69 4.50
CA MET A 67 18.59 9.01 5.35
C MET A 67 18.06 8.77 6.77
N GLU A 68 17.43 9.77 7.39
CA GLU A 68 16.82 9.59 8.71
C GLU A 68 15.63 8.60 8.65
N ALA A 69 14.84 8.67 7.57
CA ALA A 69 13.72 7.78 7.34
C ALA A 69 14.16 6.31 7.21
N LEU A 70 15.28 6.04 6.53
CA LEU A 70 15.87 4.69 6.42
C LEU A 70 16.32 4.16 7.79
N GLY A 71 16.97 4.99 8.60
CA GLY A 71 17.34 4.60 9.97
C GLY A 71 16.12 4.23 10.83
N ARG A 72 15.04 5.00 10.72
CA ARG A 72 13.76 4.71 11.40
C ARG A 72 13.06 3.47 10.84
N LEU A 73 13.08 3.29 9.52
CA LEU A 73 12.56 2.08 8.87
C LEU A 73 13.24 0.85 9.44
N HIS A 74 14.58 0.84 9.50
CA HIS A 74 15.35 -0.28 10.02
C HIS A 74 14.97 -0.63 11.47
N LEU A 75 14.88 0.38 12.35
CA LEU A 75 14.46 0.19 13.75
C LEU A 75 13.04 -0.39 13.84
N THR A 76 12.12 0.12 13.02
CA THR A 76 10.72 -0.30 13.01
C THR A 76 10.56 -1.73 12.51
N VAL A 77 11.22 -2.06 11.39
CA VAL A 77 11.20 -3.41 10.79
C VAL A 77 11.82 -4.42 11.74
N SER A 78 12.96 -4.11 12.36
CA SER A 78 13.61 -4.99 13.33
C SER A 78 12.73 -5.25 14.56
N CYS A 79 12.07 -4.21 15.07
CA CYS A 79 11.13 -4.34 16.18
C CYS A 79 9.91 -5.19 15.82
N ALA A 80 9.29 -4.92 14.66
CA ALA A 80 8.10 -5.62 14.20
C ALA A 80 8.40 -7.10 13.89
N TYR A 81 9.52 -7.39 13.21
CA TYR A 81 9.93 -8.75 12.87
C TYR A 81 10.21 -9.61 14.11
N ARG A 82 10.80 -9.02 15.15
CA ARG A 82 11.02 -9.70 16.44
C ARG A 82 9.71 -10.11 17.11
N VAL A 83 8.64 -9.35 16.91
CA VAL A 83 7.32 -9.63 17.49
C VAL A 83 6.54 -10.64 16.64
N ASN A 84 6.51 -10.45 15.32
CA ASN A 84 5.78 -11.30 14.39
C ASN A 84 6.53 -11.43 13.05
N PRO A 85 7.10 -12.60 12.74
CA PRO A 85 7.85 -12.82 11.51
C PRO A 85 6.97 -13.01 10.27
N ARG A 86 5.63 -13.05 10.41
CA ARG A 86 4.68 -13.22 9.30
C ARG A 86 4.11 -11.90 8.76
N ILE A 87 4.59 -10.76 9.26
CA ILE A 87 4.16 -9.45 8.76
C ILE A 87 4.72 -9.24 7.36
N ASN A 88 3.90 -8.75 6.45
CA ASN A 88 4.35 -8.25 5.15
C ASN A 88 4.86 -6.82 5.29
N PHE A 89 6.07 -6.56 4.82
CA PHE A 89 6.69 -5.25 4.90
C PHE A 89 6.69 -4.58 3.54
N GLU A 90 6.02 -3.43 3.46
CA GLU A 90 5.78 -2.71 2.23
C GLU A 90 6.26 -1.25 2.43
N VAL A 91 7.10 -0.77 1.53
CA VAL A 91 7.72 0.55 1.60
C VAL A 91 7.19 1.39 0.44
N PHE A 92 6.55 2.50 0.76
CA PHE A 92 6.04 3.45 -0.22
C PHE A 92 7.02 4.60 -0.34
N VAL A 93 7.67 4.68 -1.48
CA VAL A 93 8.44 5.85 -1.90
C VAL A 93 7.43 6.85 -2.45
N HIS A 94 7.14 7.87 -1.64
CA HIS A 94 6.02 8.78 -1.81
C HIS A 94 6.47 10.13 -2.38
N LYS A 95 5.50 10.90 -2.92
CA LYS A 95 5.73 12.20 -3.60
C LYS A 95 6.68 12.13 -4.80
N VAL A 96 6.53 11.08 -5.61
CA VAL A 96 7.32 10.91 -6.84
C VAL A 96 6.86 11.82 -7.99
N ASP A 97 5.79 12.59 -7.81
CA ASP A 97 5.18 13.51 -8.77
C ASP A 97 6.13 14.63 -9.23
N GLY A 98 7.00 15.11 -8.35
CA GLY A 98 7.97 16.18 -8.66
C GLY A 98 9.28 15.71 -9.30
N LEU A 99 9.48 14.40 -9.48
CA LEU A 99 10.74 13.82 -9.93
C LEU A 99 10.69 13.41 -11.40
N SER A 100 11.81 13.55 -12.11
CA SER A 100 11.98 12.97 -13.45
C SER A 100 12.04 11.44 -13.36
N ASP A 101 11.67 10.74 -14.44
CA ASP A 101 11.65 9.27 -14.45
C ASP A 101 13.04 8.66 -14.20
N ASP A 102 14.11 9.31 -14.67
CA ASP A 102 15.48 8.90 -14.38
C ASP A 102 15.78 8.98 -12.87
N HIS A 103 15.39 10.08 -12.21
CA HIS A 103 15.56 10.23 -10.77
C HIS A 103 14.68 9.25 -9.98
N LYS A 104 13.46 8.93 -10.43
CA LYS A 104 12.60 7.93 -9.77
C LYS A 104 13.30 6.57 -9.72
N ILE A 105 13.88 6.14 -10.84
CA ILE A 105 14.58 4.85 -10.94
C ILE A 105 15.83 4.86 -10.06
N GLU A 106 16.59 5.95 -10.07
CA GLU A 106 17.79 6.10 -9.25
C GLU A 106 17.46 6.08 -7.75
N THR A 107 16.50 6.90 -7.30
CA THR A 107 16.05 6.95 -5.91
C THR A 107 15.49 5.61 -5.45
N GLN A 108 14.68 4.94 -6.27
CA GLN A 108 14.16 3.61 -5.95
C GLN A 108 15.30 2.60 -5.77
N ARG A 109 16.27 2.61 -6.69
CA ARG A 109 17.41 1.70 -6.64
C ARG A 109 18.29 1.96 -5.42
N ASP A 110 18.53 3.23 -5.09
CA ASP A 110 19.36 3.61 -3.94
C ASP A 110 18.68 3.22 -2.63
N ILE A 111 17.39 3.56 -2.45
CA ILE A 111 16.59 3.16 -1.28
C ILE A 111 16.54 1.62 -1.16
N HIS A 112 16.31 0.92 -2.27
CA HIS A 112 16.27 -0.54 -2.28
C HIS A 112 17.62 -1.15 -1.88
N GLN A 113 18.72 -0.63 -2.41
CA GLN A 113 20.05 -1.12 -2.08
C GLN A 113 20.38 -0.88 -0.61
N ARG A 114 20.24 0.37 -0.13
CA ARG A 114 20.54 0.73 1.27
C ARG A 114 19.68 -0.03 2.27
N ALA A 115 18.38 -0.15 2.02
CA ALA A 115 17.49 -0.88 2.91
C ALA A 115 17.85 -2.37 2.98
N ASN A 116 18.29 -2.98 1.87
CA ASN A 116 18.76 -4.38 1.89
C ASN A 116 20.13 -4.52 2.55
N ASP A 117 21.04 -3.58 2.35
CA ASP A 117 22.36 -3.58 2.99
C ASP A 117 22.20 -3.45 4.52
N ASP A 118 21.36 -2.53 5.00
CA ASP A 118 21.05 -2.37 6.43
C ASP A 118 20.38 -3.63 7.03
N LEU A 119 19.55 -4.33 6.26
CA LEU A 119 18.93 -5.58 6.70
C LEU A 119 19.93 -6.74 6.74
N ALA A 120 20.85 -6.80 5.77
CA ALA A 120 21.92 -7.80 5.72
C ALA A 120 22.89 -7.62 6.89
N ASP A 121 23.24 -6.38 7.23
CA ASP A 121 24.10 -6.05 8.38
C ASP A 121 23.48 -6.50 9.72
N ALA A 122 22.15 -6.47 9.83
CA ALA A 122 21.43 -6.99 11.01
C ALA A 122 21.20 -8.51 10.97
N GLY A 123 21.62 -9.22 9.91
CA GLY A 123 21.45 -10.66 9.75
C GLY A 123 19.99 -11.08 9.49
N LEU A 124 19.19 -10.18 8.91
CA LEU A 124 17.77 -10.38 8.60
C LEU A 124 17.54 -10.73 7.12
N ASP A 125 18.37 -11.58 6.53
CA ASP A 125 18.33 -11.94 5.10
C ASP A 125 17.01 -12.57 4.61
N LYS A 126 16.15 -13.01 5.54
CA LYS A 126 14.84 -13.61 5.22
C LYS A 126 13.72 -12.59 5.06
N LEU A 127 13.99 -11.31 5.34
CA LEU A 127 13.00 -10.26 5.19
C LEU A 127 12.95 -9.79 3.74
N HIS A 128 11.78 -9.90 3.14
CA HIS A 128 11.51 -9.35 1.82
C HIS A 128 10.74 -8.05 1.97
N LEU A 129 11.42 -6.92 1.71
CA LEU A 129 10.78 -5.62 1.58
C LEU A 129 10.26 -5.45 0.14
N SER A 130 9.01 -5.05 0.01
CA SER A 130 8.45 -4.66 -1.29
C SER A 130 8.39 -3.15 -1.40
N PHE A 131 8.88 -2.59 -2.50
CA PHE A 131 8.96 -1.15 -2.71
C PHE A 131 7.98 -0.72 -3.80
N TYR A 132 7.24 0.36 -3.54
CA TYR A 132 6.31 0.96 -4.50
C TYR A 132 6.56 2.44 -4.63
N LEU A 133 6.54 2.93 -5.85
CA LEU A 133 6.51 4.35 -6.15
C LEU A 133 5.06 4.80 -6.07
N THR A 134 4.76 5.77 -5.23
CA THR A 134 3.40 6.24 -4.99
C THR A 134 3.31 7.75 -5.07
N SER A 135 2.24 8.22 -5.68
CA SER A 135 1.84 9.63 -5.74
C SER A 135 0.35 9.72 -5.43
N ILE A 136 -0.07 10.77 -4.73
CA ILE A 136 -1.50 11.06 -4.51
C ILE A 136 -2.18 11.70 -5.73
N TYR A 137 -1.38 12.22 -6.68
CA TYR A 137 -1.90 12.82 -7.91
C TYR A 137 -2.16 11.77 -8.98
N ASP A 138 -1.48 10.63 -8.90
CA ASP A 138 -1.65 9.51 -9.82
C ASP A 138 -2.43 8.37 -9.16
N HIS A 139 -2.93 7.44 -9.96
CA HIS A 139 -3.58 6.22 -9.46
C HIS A 139 -2.60 5.17 -8.89
N SER A 140 -1.29 5.47 -8.87
CA SER A 140 -0.24 4.58 -8.37
C SER A 140 -0.40 4.23 -6.89
N ILE A 141 -0.92 5.16 -6.07
CA ILE A 141 -1.22 4.87 -4.66
C ILE A 141 -2.28 3.77 -4.52
N PHE A 142 -3.34 3.81 -5.33
CA PHE A 142 -4.38 2.78 -5.33
C PHE A 142 -3.84 1.45 -5.82
N GLU A 143 -2.96 1.46 -6.82
CA GLU A 143 -2.30 0.24 -7.30
C GLU A 143 -1.42 -0.39 -6.21
N ALA A 144 -0.59 0.41 -5.55
CA ALA A 144 0.27 -0.05 -4.46
C ALA A 144 -0.57 -0.62 -3.32
N PHE A 145 -1.62 0.09 -2.87
CA PHE A 145 -2.54 -0.41 -1.86
C PHE A 145 -3.24 -1.70 -2.28
N SER A 146 -3.63 -1.83 -3.55
CA SER A 146 -4.26 -3.05 -4.07
C SER A 146 -3.31 -4.25 -4.00
N LYS A 147 -2.03 -4.07 -4.33
CA LYS A 147 -1.01 -5.13 -4.17
C LYS A 147 -0.81 -5.50 -2.70
N VAL A 148 -0.81 -4.52 -1.79
CA VAL A 148 -0.71 -4.78 -0.34
C VAL A 148 -1.92 -5.58 0.16
N VAL A 149 -3.13 -5.17 -0.22
CA VAL A 149 -4.38 -5.86 0.17
C VAL A 149 -4.43 -7.26 -0.41
N GLN A 150 -4.00 -7.46 -1.67
CA GLN A 150 -3.90 -8.78 -2.28
C GLN A 150 -3.04 -9.75 -1.48
N LYS A 151 -1.86 -9.30 -1.03
CA LYS A 151 -0.96 -10.12 -0.20
C LYS A 151 -1.55 -10.46 1.17
N LEU A 152 -2.50 -9.67 1.67
CA LEU A 152 -3.19 -9.93 2.93
C LEU A 152 -4.31 -10.97 2.81
N ILE A 153 -4.86 -11.19 1.61
CA ILE A 153 -6.00 -12.08 1.41
C ILE A 153 -5.50 -13.51 1.14
N PRO A 154 -5.72 -14.47 2.06
CA PRO A 154 -5.22 -15.84 1.91
C PRO A 154 -5.89 -16.62 0.76
N GLN A 155 -7.05 -16.18 0.29
CA GLN A 155 -7.84 -16.83 -0.76
C GLN A 155 -7.58 -16.27 -2.16
N LEU A 156 -6.60 -15.36 -2.30
CA LEU A 156 -6.27 -14.71 -3.57
C LEU A 156 -6.02 -15.70 -4.73
N PRO A 157 -5.23 -16.79 -4.58
CA PRO A 157 -4.94 -17.67 -5.71
C PRO A 157 -6.18 -18.34 -6.29
N THR A 158 -7.20 -18.56 -5.47
CA THR A 158 -8.48 -19.13 -5.93
C THR A 158 -9.24 -18.11 -6.77
N LEU A 159 -9.26 -16.83 -6.35
CA LEU A 159 -9.91 -15.75 -7.09
C LEU A 159 -9.21 -15.47 -8.43
N GLU A 160 -7.88 -15.43 -8.44
CA GLU A 160 -7.10 -15.29 -9.68
C GLU A 160 -7.39 -16.43 -10.66
N ASN A 161 -7.44 -17.68 -10.17
CA ASN A 161 -7.78 -18.82 -11.01
C ASN A 161 -9.20 -18.74 -11.58
N LEU A 162 -10.18 -18.25 -10.81
CA LEU A 162 -11.54 -18.04 -11.30
C LEU A 162 -11.59 -16.95 -12.39
N LEU A 163 -10.86 -15.84 -12.21
CA LEU A 163 -10.74 -14.79 -13.22
C LEU A 163 -10.06 -15.31 -14.49
N ASN A 164 -8.98 -16.09 -14.36
CA ASN A 164 -8.28 -16.70 -15.49
C ASN A 164 -9.20 -17.65 -16.29
N ILE A 165 -10.01 -18.48 -15.61
CA ILE A 165 -11.00 -19.36 -16.26
C ILE A 165 -12.08 -18.52 -16.98
N PHE A 166 -12.53 -17.43 -16.36
CA PHE A 166 -13.55 -16.56 -16.95
C PHE A 166 -13.06 -15.87 -18.23
N ILE A 167 -11.87 -15.28 -18.20
CA ILE A 167 -11.23 -14.59 -19.33
C ILE A 167 -10.98 -15.58 -20.48
N SER A 168 -10.38 -16.73 -20.17
CA SER A 168 -10.05 -17.75 -21.18
C SER A 168 -11.29 -18.27 -21.92
N ASN A 169 -12.46 -18.30 -21.28
CA ASN A 169 -13.69 -18.80 -21.90
C ASN A 169 -14.52 -17.71 -22.60
N SER A 170 -14.38 -16.45 -22.15
CA SER A 170 -15.25 -15.35 -22.61
C SER A 170 -14.61 -14.47 -23.69
N GLY A 171 -13.31 -14.62 -23.95
CA GLY A 171 -12.59 -13.77 -24.90
C GLY A 171 -12.45 -12.31 -24.44
N VAL A 172 -12.57 -12.07 -23.13
CA VAL A 172 -12.32 -10.77 -22.52
C VAL A 172 -10.80 -10.56 -22.45
N GLU A 173 -10.30 -9.35 -22.71
CA GLU A 173 -8.86 -9.10 -22.67
C GLU A 173 -8.31 -8.94 -21.25
N LYS A 174 -9.10 -8.37 -20.32
CA LYS A 174 -8.69 -8.10 -18.95
C LYS A 174 -9.87 -8.10 -17.99
N ALA A 175 -9.67 -8.57 -16.76
CA ALA A 175 -10.71 -8.49 -15.73
C ALA A 175 -10.13 -8.04 -14.39
N PHE A 176 -10.82 -7.07 -13.79
CA PHE A 176 -10.51 -6.56 -12.46
C PHE A 176 -11.69 -6.78 -11.54
N LEU A 177 -11.41 -7.22 -10.30
CA LEU A 177 -12.39 -7.31 -9.23
C LEU A 177 -12.15 -6.16 -8.25
N PHE A 178 -12.99 -5.14 -8.30
CA PHE A 178 -12.88 -3.94 -7.47
C PHE A 178 -13.83 -3.95 -6.27
N ASP A 179 -13.39 -3.32 -5.19
CA ASP A 179 -14.29 -2.78 -4.18
C ASP A 179 -14.69 -1.33 -4.55
N MET A 180 -16.00 -1.11 -4.72
CA MET A 180 -16.53 0.15 -5.29
C MET A 180 -16.24 1.38 -4.41
N LEU A 181 -16.19 1.24 -3.08
CA LEU A 181 -15.99 2.36 -2.18
C LEU A 181 -14.51 2.79 -2.10
N SER A 182 -13.61 1.81 -2.04
CA SER A 182 -12.18 2.07 -1.87
C SER A 182 -11.43 2.23 -3.20
N LYS A 183 -12.03 1.82 -4.33
CA LYS A 183 -11.40 1.71 -5.66
C LYS A 183 -10.17 0.80 -5.66
N ILE A 184 -10.05 -0.07 -4.66
CA ILE A 184 -8.97 -1.04 -4.55
C ILE A 184 -9.39 -2.30 -5.31
N TYR A 185 -8.52 -2.84 -6.16
CA TYR A 185 -8.79 -4.12 -6.81
C TYR A 185 -8.30 -5.27 -5.93
N VAL A 186 -9.26 -6.12 -5.54
CA VAL A 186 -9.06 -7.29 -4.68
C VAL A 186 -8.36 -8.42 -5.42
N ALA A 187 -8.66 -8.59 -6.70
CA ALA A 187 -8.05 -9.60 -7.55
C ALA A 187 -8.01 -9.11 -9.00
N THR A 188 -6.99 -9.55 -9.73
CA THR A 188 -6.86 -9.37 -11.17
C THR A 188 -6.43 -10.69 -11.79
N ASP A 189 -6.47 -10.77 -13.11
CA ASP A 189 -6.00 -11.93 -13.83
C ASP A 189 -4.47 -11.98 -13.92
N SER A 190 -3.94 -13.05 -14.49
CA SER A 190 -2.50 -13.26 -14.62
C SER A 190 -1.82 -12.36 -15.67
N SER A 191 -2.58 -11.58 -16.45
CA SER A 191 -1.98 -10.61 -17.38
C SER A 191 -1.34 -9.44 -16.61
N PRO A 192 -0.23 -8.88 -17.13
CA PRO A 192 0.38 -7.73 -16.48
C PRO A 192 -0.61 -6.56 -16.42
N VAL A 193 -0.77 -5.96 -15.24
CA VAL A 193 -1.62 -4.78 -15.05
C VAL A 193 -1.03 -3.62 -15.87
N ASP A 194 -1.88 -3.00 -16.67
CA ASP A 194 -1.55 -1.83 -17.44
C ASP A 194 -2.18 -0.64 -16.72
N MET A 195 -1.36 0.37 -16.42
CA MET A 195 -1.77 1.49 -15.59
C MET A 195 -2.84 2.34 -16.28
N GLN A 196 -2.80 2.46 -17.61
CA GLN A 196 -3.80 3.20 -18.38
C GLN A 196 -5.16 2.51 -18.34
N SER A 197 -5.17 1.18 -18.51
CA SER A 197 -6.38 0.38 -18.37
C SER A 197 -6.99 0.47 -16.97
N TYR A 198 -6.13 0.49 -15.94
CA TYR A 198 -6.55 0.63 -14.54
C TYR A 198 -7.20 1.99 -14.25
N GLU A 199 -6.59 3.06 -14.73
CA GLU A 199 -7.09 4.43 -14.60
C GLU A 199 -8.47 4.56 -15.27
N LEU A 200 -8.62 4.06 -16.50
CA LEU A 200 -9.89 4.06 -17.21
C LEU A 200 -11.00 3.29 -16.45
N CYS A 201 -10.65 2.17 -15.82
CA CYS A 201 -11.60 1.41 -15.00
C CYS A 201 -12.00 2.18 -13.73
N CYS A 202 -11.07 2.88 -13.09
CA CYS A 202 -11.37 3.73 -11.93
C CYS A 202 -12.34 4.86 -12.29
N ASP A 203 -12.07 5.57 -13.38
CA ASP A 203 -12.93 6.65 -13.88
C ASP A 203 -14.32 6.13 -14.27
N MET A 204 -14.39 4.93 -14.88
CA MET A 204 -15.65 4.29 -15.20
C MET A 204 -16.48 4.00 -13.95
N ILE A 205 -15.86 3.51 -12.87
CA ILE A 205 -16.54 3.27 -11.59
C ILE A 205 -17.12 4.57 -11.04
N ASP A 206 -16.34 5.66 -11.07
CA ASP A 206 -16.81 6.97 -10.61
C ASP A 206 -18.02 7.46 -11.40
N VAL A 207 -17.96 7.38 -12.74
CA VAL A 207 -19.09 7.77 -13.59
C VAL A 207 -20.32 6.92 -13.30
N VAL A 208 -20.17 5.61 -13.12
CA VAL A 208 -21.29 4.72 -12.82
C VAL A 208 -21.89 5.05 -11.45
N ILE A 209 -21.06 5.27 -10.43
CA ILE A 209 -21.54 5.63 -9.08
C ILE A 209 -22.23 7.00 -9.11
N ASP A 210 -21.66 7.99 -9.76
CA ASP A 210 -22.23 9.34 -9.86
C ASP A 210 -23.58 9.32 -10.58
N VAL A 211 -23.68 8.60 -11.69
CA VAL A 211 -24.93 8.44 -12.44
C VAL A 211 -25.97 7.68 -11.60
N SER A 212 -25.57 6.63 -10.88
CA SER A 212 -26.44 5.92 -9.94
C SER A 212 -26.87 6.79 -8.75
N CYS A 213 -26.01 7.68 -8.27
CA CYS A 213 -26.40 8.62 -7.20
C CYS A 213 -27.44 9.63 -7.70
N ILE A 214 -27.42 9.97 -8.99
CA ILE A 214 -28.39 10.87 -9.61
C ILE A 214 -29.72 10.17 -9.92
N TYR A 215 -29.68 8.95 -10.46
CA TYR A 215 -30.86 8.27 -11.03
C TYR A 215 -31.33 7.01 -10.28
N GLY A 216 -30.49 6.41 -9.42
CA GLY A 216 -30.77 5.21 -8.61
C GLY A 216 -30.03 3.95 -9.06
#